data_AF-A0A1H0T2P9-F1
#
_entry.id   AF-A0A1H0T2P9-F1
#
_cell.length_a   1.000
_cell.length_b   1.000
_cell.length_c   1.000
_cell.angle_alpha   90.00
_cell.angle_beta   90.00
_cell.angle_gamma   90.00
#
_symmetry.space_group_name_H-M   'P 1'
#
loop_
_entity.id
_entity.type
_entity.pdbx_description
1 polymer ?
#
loop_
_entity_poly.entity_id
_entity_poly.type
_entity_poly.pdbx_seq_one_letter_code
_entity_poly.pdbx_strand_id
1 'polypeptide(L)'
;MHEATPMPTGQQPLAAPARSRSWYQRWQLWTGVAALIAVVLGAAAIGAASVDPTASDQYRQAMSDLGDSEAEVATLHEQVRRLGEQAEDARAESSAAIASASARSTELDAQAADIAAREAAVSATEAVIAANTVGPGTYVVGVDMQPGTYRSESAVSSDCYWAILVSGTNGDDIVENDLPGGGFPTITVSEGQDFKSNRCGNWVLQ
;
A
#
# COMPACT_ATOMS: atom_id res chain seq x y z
N MET A 1 -2.08 43.83 -87.22
CA MET A 1 -2.76 44.31 -88.44
C MET A 1 -4.26 44.05 -88.22
N HIS A 2 -5.06 45.02 -87.81
CA HIS A 2 -5.54 46.06 -88.70
C HIS A 2 -5.64 47.43 -88.03
N GLU A 3 -4.90 48.38 -88.61
CA GLU A 3 -5.21 49.80 -88.69
C GLU A 3 -6.55 50.05 -89.38
N ALA A 4 -7.23 51.13 -89.02
CA ALA A 4 -7.36 52.32 -89.89
C ALA A 4 -8.40 53.33 -89.36
N THR A 5 -7.92 54.54 -89.03
CA THR A 5 -8.60 55.85 -89.14
C THR A 5 -9.12 56.11 -90.58
N PRO A 6 -9.96 57.12 -90.93
CA PRO A 6 -10.02 58.50 -90.40
C PRO A 6 -11.41 59.21 -90.36
N MET A 7 -11.39 60.48 -89.89
CA MET A 7 -12.41 61.56 -89.93
C MET A 7 -12.60 62.16 -91.36
N PRO A 8 -13.30 63.30 -91.65
CA PRO A 8 -14.20 64.23 -90.89
C PRO A 8 -15.55 64.49 -91.64
N THR A 9 -16.52 65.32 -91.23
CA THR A 9 -16.61 66.80 -91.35
C THR A 9 -18.08 67.19 -91.09
N GLY A 10 -18.36 68.31 -90.43
CA GLY A 10 -19.73 68.81 -90.31
C GLY A 10 -19.83 70.11 -89.51
N GLN A 11 -19.79 71.23 -90.22
CA GLN A 11 -19.78 72.60 -89.73
C GLN A 11 -21.12 73.07 -89.12
N GLN A 12 -21.02 74.07 -88.24
CA GLN A 12 -22.05 74.74 -87.43
C GLN A 12 -23.24 75.37 -88.19
N PRO A 13 -24.27 75.82 -87.44
CA PRO A 13 -24.61 77.24 -87.48
C PRO A 13 -24.70 77.94 -86.10
N LEU A 14 -24.62 79.27 -86.17
CA LEU A 14 -24.44 80.28 -85.11
C LEU A 14 -25.74 80.80 -84.47
N ALA A 15 -25.56 81.37 -83.25
CA ALA A 15 -26.39 82.34 -82.47
C ALA A 15 -27.49 81.75 -81.55
N ALA A 16 -27.69 82.17 -80.29
CA ALA A 16 -27.47 83.47 -79.60
C ALA A 16 -27.18 83.30 -78.08
N PRO A 17 -26.71 84.35 -77.35
CA PRO A 17 -26.14 84.20 -76.00
C PRO A 17 -27.19 84.27 -74.87
N ALA A 18 -27.24 83.25 -74.01
CA ALA A 18 -28.02 83.29 -72.77
C ALA A 18 -27.11 83.64 -71.56
N ARG A 19 -27.26 84.89 -71.12
CA ARG A 19 -26.81 85.54 -69.86
C ARG A 19 -26.03 84.66 -68.86
N SER A 20 -24.80 85.07 -68.59
CA SER A 20 -23.97 84.55 -67.51
C SER A 20 -24.67 84.74 -66.15
N ARG A 21 -24.91 83.63 -65.44
CA ARG A 21 -25.36 83.64 -64.05
C ARG A 21 -24.32 84.37 -63.19
N SER A 22 -24.80 85.31 -62.38
CA SER A 22 -24.01 86.28 -61.65
C SER A 22 -23.04 85.64 -60.67
N TRP A 23 -21.88 86.28 -60.50
CA TRP A 23 -20.77 85.81 -59.65
C TRP A 23 -21.17 85.51 -58.20
N TYR A 24 -22.23 86.15 -57.70
CA TYR A 24 -22.80 85.94 -56.37
C TYR A 24 -23.36 84.52 -56.13
N GLN A 25 -23.95 83.87 -57.14
CA GLN A 25 -24.47 82.50 -57.00
C GLN A 25 -23.35 81.46 -56.91
N ARG A 26 -22.22 81.71 -57.58
CA ARG A 26 -21.02 80.87 -57.44
C ARG A 26 -20.43 81.02 -56.04
N TRP A 27 -20.33 82.24 -55.51
CA TRP A 27 -19.80 82.47 -54.16
C TRP A 27 -20.63 81.79 -53.05
N GLN A 28 -21.98 81.82 -53.14
CA GLN A 28 -22.86 81.13 -52.19
C GLN A 28 -22.81 79.59 -52.29
N LEU A 29 -22.58 79.04 -53.49
CA LEU A 29 -22.39 77.59 -53.67
C LEU A 29 -21.06 77.12 -53.08
N TRP A 30 -19.98 77.90 -53.24
CA TRP A 30 -18.67 77.58 -52.67
C TRP A 30 -18.66 77.66 -51.13
N THR A 31 -19.36 78.61 -50.52
CA THR A 31 -19.47 78.68 -49.05
C THR A 31 -20.30 77.53 -48.47
N GLY A 32 -21.39 77.13 -49.16
CA GLY A 32 -22.20 75.97 -48.75
C GLY A 32 -21.42 74.66 -48.83
N VAL A 33 -20.66 74.43 -49.90
CA VAL A 33 -19.82 73.23 -50.06
C VAL A 33 -18.67 73.21 -49.04
N ALA A 34 -18.03 74.36 -48.79
CA ALA A 34 -16.98 74.46 -47.77
C ALA A 34 -17.51 74.18 -46.35
N ALA A 35 -18.71 74.67 -46.03
CA ALA A 35 -19.36 74.37 -44.74
C ALA A 35 -19.72 72.89 -44.61
N LEU A 36 -20.20 72.25 -45.68
CA LEU A 36 -20.54 70.82 -45.67
C LEU A 36 -19.28 69.94 -45.57
N ILE A 37 -18.19 70.31 -46.26
CA ILE A 37 -16.89 69.66 -46.12
C ILE A 37 -16.32 69.85 -44.71
N ALA A 38 -16.46 71.04 -44.11
CA ALA A 38 -16.04 71.28 -42.74
C ALA A 38 -16.85 70.48 -41.71
N VAL A 39 -18.15 70.27 -41.94
CA VAL A 39 -19.00 69.40 -41.09
C VAL A 39 -18.62 67.92 -41.26
N VAL A 40 -18.36 67.46 -42.49
CA VAL A 40 -17.94 66.08 -42.75
C VAL A 40 -16.53 65.80 -42.22
N LEU A 41 -15.58 66.73 -42.41
CA LEU A 41 -14.23 66.63 -41.85
C LEU A 41 -14.23 66.78 -40.32
N GLY A 42 -15.12 67.62 -39.76
CA GLY A 42 -15.34 67.73 -38.33
C GLY A 42 -15.94 66.45 -37.73
N ALA A 43 -16.92 65.83 -38.40
CA ALA A 43 -17.50 64.55 -38.00
C ALA A 43 -16.50 63.37 -38.13
N ALA A 44 -15.66 63.37 -39.16
CA ALA A 44 -14.58 62.39 -39.32
C ALA A 44 -13.46 62.58 -38.27
N ALA A 45 -13.16 63.82 -37.88
CA ALA A 45 -12.21 64.10 -36.80
C ALA A 45 -12.75 63.69 -35.41
N ILE A 46 -14.06 63.77 -35.19
CA ILE A 46 -14.71 63.25 -33.96
C ILE A 46 -14.75 61.72 -33.96
N GLY A 47 -14.84 61.07 -35.13
CA GLY A 47 -14.86 59.61 -35.25
C GLY A 47 -13.49 58.91 -35.22
N ALA A 48 -12.41 59.63 -35.54
CA ALA A 48 -11.05 59.07 -35.60
C ALA A 48 -10.15 59.44 -34.40
N ALA A 49 -10.58 60.35 -33.51
CA ALA A 49 -9.89 60.63 -32.27
C ALA A 49 -10.34 59.65 -31.16
N SER A 50 -9.58 58.56 -31.03
CA SER A 50 -9.45 57.72 -29.83
C SER A 50 -10.74 57.18 -29.21
N VAL A 51 -11.33 56.13 -29.80
CA VAL A 51 -11.89 55.09 -28.92
C VAL A 51 -10.71 54.20 -28.54
N ASP A 52 -10.00 54.58 -27.48
CA ASP A 52 -9.02 53.68 -26.88
C ASP A 52 -9.80 52.45 -26.40
N PRO A 53 -9.65 51.27 -27.04
CA PRO A 53 -10.43 50.09 -26.66
C PRO A 53 -10.14 49.70 -25.20
N THR A 54 -8.98 50.10 -24.67
CA THR A 54 -8.59 49.90 -23.27
C THR A 54 -9.25 50.85 -22.28
N ALA A 55 -9.79 51.96 -22.77
CA ALA A 55 -10.57 52.89 -21.96
C ALA A 55 -12.03 52.42 -21.75
N SER A 56 -12.49 51.38 -22.45
CA SER A 56 -13.82 50.81 -22.23
C SER A 56 -13.90 50.07 -20.89
N ASP A 57 -15.05 50.17 -20.19
CA ASP A 57 -15.27 49.46 -18.92
C ASP A 57 -15.17 47.94 -19.10
N GLN A 58 -15.65 47.43 -20.24
CA GLN A 58 -15.62 46.01 -20.59
C GLN A 58 -14.19 45.47 -20.73
N TYR A 59 -13.29 46.21 -21.37
CA TYR A 59 -11.88 45.80 -21.49
C TYR A 59 -11.18 45.80 -20.13
N ARG A 60 -11.43 46.82 -19.30
CA ARG A 60 -10.85 46.90 -17.95
C ARG A 60 -11.31 45.75 -17.06
N GLN A 61 -12.59 45.38 -17.13
CA GLN A 61 -13.11 44.21 -16.43
C GLN A 61 -12.46 42.92 -16.94
N ALA A 62 -12.39 42.71 -18.26
CA ALA A 62 -11.77 41.52 -18.84
C ALA A 62 -10.29 41.35 -18.46
N MET A 63 -9.53 42.45 -18.39
CA MET A 63 -8.14 42.42 -17.92
C MET A 63 -8.04 42.10 -16.42
N SER A 64 -8.98 42.58 -15.59
CA SER A 64 -9.05 42.21 -14.17
C SER A 64 -9.36 40.72 -14.00
N ASP A 65 -10.39 40.22 -14.71
CA ASP A 65 -10.81 38.83 -14.66
C ASP A 65 -9.68 37.88 -15.12
N LEU A 66 -8.92 38.28 -16.14
CA LEU A 66 -7.73 37.54 -16.59
C LEU A 66 -6.68 37.47 -15.47
N GLY A 67 -6.35 38.60 -14.83
CA GLY A 67 -5.40 38.62 -13.71
C GLY A 67 -5.85 37.78 -12.52
N ASP A 68 -7.15 37.81 -12.19
CA ASP A 68 -7.73 36.97 -11.14
C ASP A 68 -7.63 35.48 -11.50
N SER A 69 -7.92 35.11 -12.75
CA SER A 69 -7.79 33.73 -13.23
C SER A 69 -6.33 33.25 -13.25
N GLU A 70 -5.38 34.11 -13.61
CA GLU A 70 -3.95 33.80 -13.58
C GLU A 70 -3.48 33.54 -12.14
N ALA A 71 -3.96 34.33 -11.17
CA ALA A 71 -3.67 34.13 -9.76
C ALA A 71 -4.30 32.83 -9.20
N GLU A 72 -5.52 32.50 -9.63
CA GLU A 72 -6.18 31.24 -9.29
C GLU A 72 -5.41 30.03 -9.86
N VAL A 73 -5.03 30.08 -11.14
CA VAL A 73 -4.22 29.03 -11.79
C VAL A 73 -2.88 28.84 -11.07
N ALA A 74 -2.20 29.93 -10.69
CA ALA A 74 -0.95 29.85 -9.94
C ALA A 74 -1.13 29.16 -8.58
N THR A 75 -2.23 29.48 -7.89
CA THR A 75 -2.58 28.87 -6.59
C THR A 75 -2.91 27.39 -6.75
N LEU A 76 -3.72 27.03 -7.75
CA LEU A 76 -4.08 25.63 -8.04
C LEU A 76 -2.85 24.82 -8.42
N HIS A 77 -1.95 25.36 -9.24
CA HIS A 77 -0.70 24.67 -9.59
C HIS A 77 0.14 24.36 -8.35
N GLU A 78 0.30 25.32 -7.45
CA GLU A 78 1.00 25.09 -6.18
C GLU A 78 0.28 24.06 -5.29
N GLN A 79 -1.06 24.06 -5.25
CA GLN A 79 -1.83 23.02 -4.55
C GLN A 79 -1.60 21.63 -5.15
N VAL A 80 -1.66 21.50 -6.49
CA VAL A 80 -1.41 20.23 -7.20
C VAL A 80 0.02 19.74 -6.93
N ARG A 81 1.02 20.63 -6.95
CA ARG A 81 2.40 20.29 -6.63
C ARG A 81 2.54 19.73 -5.21
N ARG A 82 1.99 20.43 -4.21
CA ARG A 82 2.01 19.99 -2.81
C ARG A 82 1.28 18.68 -2.58
N LEU A 83 0.10 18.49 -3.20
CA LEU A 83 -0.63 17.24 -3.13
C LEU A 83 0.11 16.09 -3.80
N GLY A 84 0.82 16.36 -4.90
CA GLY A 84 1.70 15.41 -5.56
C GLY A 84 2.82 14.93 -4.63
N GLU A 85 3.55 15.87 -4.02
CA GLU A 85 4.61 15.58 -3.05
C GLU A 85 4.09 14.78 -1.85
N GLN A 86 2.96 15.20 -1.26
CA GLN A 86 2.32 14.47 -0.15
C GLN A 86 1.91 13.05 -0.55
N ALA A 87 1.41 12.85 -1.78
CA ALA A 87 1.03 11.53 -2.27
C ALA A 87 2.26 10.63 -2.52
N GLU A 88 3.38 11.19 -2.96
CA GLU A 88 4.65 10.46 -3.10
C GLU A 88 5.22 10.06 -1.75
N ASP A 89 5.26 10.98 -0.78
CA ASP A 89 5.70 10.71 0.58
C ASP A 89 4.83 9.64 1.25
N ALA A 90 3.51 9.75 1.16
CA ALA A 90 2.57 8.77 1.70
C ALA A 90 2.73 7.38 1.06
N ARG A 91 3.01 7.32 -0.26
CA ARG A 91 3.30 6.06 -0.95
C ARG A 91 4.63 5.46 -0.49
N ALA A 92 5.67 6.29 -0.30
CA ALA A 92 6.96 5.85 0.21
C ALA A 92 6.83 5.28 1.63
N GLU A 93 6.16 5.99 2.53
CA GLU A 93 5.87 5.53 3.90
C GLU A 93 5.07 4.22 3.91
N SER A 94 4.01 4.13 3.10
CA SER A 94 3.21 2.91 2.99
C SER A 94 4.04 1.73 2.48
N SER A 95 4.88 1.93 1.46
CA SER A 95 5.74 0.88 0.92
C SER A 95 6.78 0.40 1.95
N ALA A 96 7.34 1.32 2.74
CA ALA A 96 8.28 1.01 3.81
C ALA A 96 7.59 0.23 4.95
N ALA A 97 6.37 0.63 5.32
CA ALA A 97 5.57 -0.06 6.32
C ALA A 97 5.20 -1.48 5.87
N ILE A 98 4.81 -1.67 4.60
CA ILE A 98 4.52 -2.99 4.02
C ILE A 98 5.77 -3.88 4.02
N ALA A 99 6.93 -3.33 3.63
CA ALA A 99 8.18 -4.07 3.64
C ALA A 99 8.58 -4.50 5.06
N SER A 100 8.44 -3.60 6.05
CA SER A 100 8.71 -3.92 7.46
C SER A 100 7.75 -4.99 8.00
N ALA A 101 6.45 -4.87 7.71
CA ALA A 101 5.45 -5.85 8.11
C ALA A 101 5.71 -7.23 7.48
N SER A 102 6.07 -7.26 6.19
CA SER A 102 6.45 -8.50 5.50
C SER A 102 7.70 -9.14 6.12
N ALA A 103 8.73 -8.35 6.44
CA ALA A 103 9.93 -8.85 7.09
C ALA A 103 9.62 -9.43 8.49
N ARG A 104 8.76 -8.75 9.26
CA ARG A 104 8.34 -9.24 10.57
C ARG A 104 7.51 -10.52 10.48
N SER A 105 6.65 -10.64 9.46
CA SER A 105 5.90 -11.88 9.21
C SER A 105 6.87 -13.05 8.98
N THR A 106 7.85 -12.89 8.09
CA THR A 106 8.86 -13.93 7.81
C THR A 106 9.66 -14.31 9.06
N GLU A 107 10.03 -13.32 9.90
CA GLU A 107 10.73 -13.59 11.15
C GLU A 107 9.86 -14.39 12.13
N LEU A 108 8.59 -14.04 12.27
CA LEU A 108 7.65 -14.75 13.12
C LEU A 108 7.40 -16.18 12.62
N ASP A 109 7.28 -16.38 11.30
CA ASP A 109 7.13 -17.70 10.70
C ASP A 109 8.37 -18.58 10.99
N ALA A 110 9.58 -17.99 10.91
CA ALA A 110 10.82 -18.69 11.26
C ALA A 110 10.89 -19.04 12.76
N GLN A 111 10.49 -18.12 13.64
CA GLN A 111 10.42 -18.38 15.09
C GLN A 111 9.40 -19.46 15.43
N ALA A 112 8.24 -19.45 14.79
CA ALA A 112 7.21 -20.47 14.98
C ALA A 112 7.72 -21.86 14.56
N ALA A 113 8.47 -21.94 13.45
CA ALA A 113 9.09 -23.19 13.01
C ALA A 113 10.17 -23.70 13.99
N ASP A 114 11.00 -22.82 14.54
CA ASP A 114 12.00 -23.19 15.57
C ASP A 114 11.33 -23.73 16.84
N ILE A 115 10.30 -23.03 17.33
CA ILE A 115 9.55 -23.45 18.51
C ILE A 115 8.91 -24.82 18.28
N ALA A 116 8.24 -25.01 17.14
CA ALA A 116 7.62 -26.30 16.80
C ALA A 116 8.64 -27.44 16.75
N ALA A 117 9.84 -27.20 16.21
CA ALA A 117 10.91 -28.19 16.18
C ALA A 117 11.41 -28.54 17.60
N ARG A 118 11.55 -27.54 18.47
CA ARG A 118 11.97 -27.74 19.87
C ARG A 118 10.91 -28.49 20.68
N GLU A 119 9.64 -28.14 20.51
CA GLU A 119 8.52 -28.84 21.15
C GLU A 119 8.45 -30.31 20.71
N ALA A 120 8.64 -30.58 19.41
CA ALA A 120 8.70 -31.95 18.90
C ALA A 120 9.88 -32.75 19.51
N ALA A 121 11.06 -32.12 19.65
CA ALA A 121 12.22 -32.76 20.26
C ALA A 121 12.02 -33.04 21.77
N VAL A 122 11.40 -32.11 22.50
CA VAL A 122 11.04 -32.31 23.91
C VAL A 122 10.02 -33.43 24.04
N SER A 123 8.95 -33.42 23.25
CA SER A 123 7.93 -34.47 23.28
C SER A 123 8.50 -35.85 22.97
N ALA A 124 9.42 -35.96 22.01
CA ALA A 124 10.13 -37.21 21.73
C ALA A 124 10.98 -37.67 22.93
N THR A 125 11.66 -36.74 23.60
CA THR A 125 12.45 -37.03 24.81
C THR A 125 11.56 -37.49 25.96
N GLU A 126 10.43 -36.82 26.19
CA GLU A 126 9.44 -37.21 27.20
C GLU A 126 8.85 -38.59 26.92
N ALA A 127 8.56 -38.91 25.66
CA ALA A 127 8.09 -40.24 25.26
C ALA A 127 9.12 -41.34 25.57
N VAL A 128 10.41 -41.07 25.33
CA VAL A 128 11.50 -42.00 25.68
C VAL A 128 11.59 -42.17 27.20
N ILE A 129 11.53 -41.09 27.97
CA ILE A 129 11.55 -41.16 29.44
C ILE A 129 10.35 -41.97 29.95
N ALA A 130 9.15 -41.71 29.44
CA ALA A 130 7.93 -42.42 29.83
C ALA A 130 8.01 -43.91 29.49
N ALA A 131 8.52 -44.28 28.31
CA ALA A 131 8.68 -45.68 27.91
C ALA A 131 9.72 -46.44 28.73
N ASN A 132 10.63 -45.73 29.39
CA ASN A 132 11.73 -46.27 30.20
C ASN A 132 11.48 -46.12 31.71
N THR A 133 10.33 -45.60 32.13
CA THR A 133 10.01 -45.36 33.54
C THR A 133 8.74 -46.09 33.93
N VAL A 134 8.81 -46.90 34.99
CA VAL A 134 7.63 -47.57 35.56
C VAL A 134 7.41 -47.16 37.00
N GLY A 135 6.18 -46.85 37.36
CA GLY A 135 5.80 -46.49 38.73
C GLY A 135 5.49 -47.72 39.60
N PRO A 136 4.92 -47.49 40.79
CA PRO A 136 4.34 -48.56 41.59
C PRO A 136 3.17 -49.23 40.85
N GLY A 137 3.11 -50.56 40.87
CA GLY A 137 2.12 -51.34 40.14
C GLY A 137 2.53 -52.80 39.93
N THR A 138 1.76 -53.51 39.10
CA THR A 138 2.11 -54.83 38.58
C THR A 138 2.12 -54.75 37.06
N TYR A 139 3.17 -55.28 36.44
CA TYR A 139 3.48 -55.11 35.02
C TYR A 139 3.87 -56.46 34.43
N VAL A 140 3.34 -56.80 33.26
CA VAL A 140 3.82 -57.92 32.46
C VAL A 140 5.00 -57.45 31.61
N VAL A 141 6.18 -58.03 31.81
CA VAL A 141 7.41 -57.62 31.14
C VAL A 141 7.39 -58.08 29.68
N GLY A 142 7.59 -57.13 28.77
CA GLY A 142 7.38 -57.28 27.32
C GLY A 142 6.00 -56.80 26.83
N VAL A 143 5.07 -56.49 27.74
CA VAL A 143 3.73 -55.96 27.41
C VAL A 143 3.55 -54.56 28.01
N ASP A 144 3.65 -54.45 29.33
CA ASP A 144 3.43 -53.19 30.07
C ASP A 144 4.73 -52.44 30.35
N MET A 145 5.88 -53.14 30.33
CA MET A 145 7.20 -52.57 30.54
C MET A 145 8.27 -53.28 29.72
N GLN A 146 9.34 -52.59 29.36
CA GLN A 146 10.45 -53.19 28.59
C GLN A 146 11.27 -54.15 29.47
N PRO A 147 11.78 -55.27 28.92
CA PRO A 147 12.78 -56.09 29.61
C PRO A 147 14.09 -55.32 29.76
N GLY A 148 14.81 -55.59 30.85
CA GLY A 148 16.12 -54.98 31.11
C GLY A 148 16.37 -54.71 32.60
N THR A 149 17.40 -53.91 32.86
CA THR A 149 17.85 -53.57 34.21
C THR A 149 17.29 -52.20 34.61
N TYR A 150 16.56 -52.16 35.72
CA TYR A 150 15.97 -50.94 36.25
C TYR A 150 16.60 -50.57 37.59
N ARG A 151 16.71 -49.26 37.85
CA ARG A 151 17.12 -48.71 39.14
C ARG A 151 16.02 -47.79 39.66
N SER A 152 15.80 -47.75 40.97
CA SER A 152 14.86 -46.77 41.52
C SER A 152 15.33 -45.34 41.20
N GLU A 153 14.40 -44.48 40.80
CA GLU A 153 14.67 -43.08 40.42
C GLU A 153 15.19 -42.28 41.61
N SER A 154 14.59 -42.52 42.78
CA SER A 154 14.95 -41.90 44.05
C SER A 154 15.38 -42.95 45.08
N ALA A 155 15.97 -42.50 46.18
CA ALA A 155 16.23 -43.37 47.32
C ALA A 155 14.90 -43.92 47.85
N VAL A 156 14.81 -45.23 47.99
CA VAL A 156 13.61 -45.90 48.50
C VAL A 156 13.54 -45.81 50.02
N SER A 157 12.32 -45.91 50.54
CA SER A 157 12.04 -46.01 51.96
C SER A 157 12.10 -47.48 52.43
N SER A 158 12.08 -47.71 53.74
CA SER A 158 12.10 -49.06 54.32
C SER A 158 10.83 -49.88 54.04
N ASP A 159 9.78 -49.25 53.54
CA ASP A 159 8.50 -49.88 53.18
C ASP A 159 8.37 -50.25 51.70
N CYS A 160 9.41 -50.00 50.91
CA CYS A 160 9.52 -50.45 49.52
C CYS A 160 9.57 -51.97 49.48
N TYR A 161 8.70 -52.54 48.66
CA TYR A 161 8.68 -53.95 48.33
C TYR A 161 8.63 -54.11 46.82
N TRP A 162 9.45 -55.00 46.29
CA TRP A 162 9.38 -55.40 44.90
C TRP A 162 9.45 -56.92 44.76
N ALA A 163 8.88 -57.44 43.68
CA ALA A 163 8.96 -58.85 43.32
C ALA A 163 9.00 -59.04 41.79
N ILE A 164 9.74 -60.05 41.37
CA ILE A 164 9.74 -60.65 40.04
C ILE A 164 9.03 -62.00 40.19
N LEU A 165 8.02 -62.24 39.36
CA LEU A 165 7.08 -63.35 39.49
C LEU A 165 7.03 -64.13 38.19
N VAL A 166 6.63 -65.41 38.27
CA VAL A 166 6.25 -66.17 37.07
C VAL A 166 4.91 -65.63 36.56
N SER A 167 4.87 -65.26 35.29
CA SER A 167 3.69 -64.60 34.71
C SER A 167 2.45 -65.50 34.72
N GLY A 168 1.29 -64.90 34.97
CA GLY A 168 0.00 -65.59 34.96
C GLY A 168 -0.30 -66.44 36.20
N THR A 169 0.60 -66.45 37.20
CA THR A 169 0.39 -67.15 38.49
C THR A 169 -0.39 -66.33 39.51
N ASN A 170 -0.85 -65.13 39.15
CA ASN A 170 -1.52 -64.19 40.06
C ASN A 170 -0.68 -63.86 41.32
N GLY A 171 0.66 -63.94 41.20
CA GLY A 171 1.61 -63.67 42.27
C GLY A 171 1.88 -64.83 43.22
N ASP A 172 1.41 -66.04 42.89
CA ASP A 172 1.63 -67.24 43.72
C ASP A 172 3.07 -67.79 43.59
N ASP A 173 3.77 -67.50 42.49
CA ASP A 173 5.13 -67.98 42.22
C ASP A 173 6.14 -66.83 42.11
N ILE A 174 7.02 -66.73 43.11
CA ILE A 174 8.05 -65.69 43.24
C ILE A 174 9.38 -66.21 42.73
N VAL A 175 9.91 -65.52 41.72
CA VAL A 175 11.28 -65.74 41.22
C VAL A 175 12.28 -65.04 42.14
N GLU A 176 12.03 -63.77 42.45
CA GLU A 176 12.89 -62.97 43.32
C GLU A 176 12.07 -61.83 43.96
N ASN A 177 12.36 -61.47 45.20
CA ASN A 177 11.72 -60.34 45.87
C ASN A 177 12.61 -59.77 46.97
N ASP A 178 12.39 -58.51 47.35
CA ASP A 178 13.13 -57.91 48.46
C ASP A 178 12.37 -56.77 49.17
N LEU A 179 12.83 -56.46 50.39
CA LEU A 179 12.54 -55.28 51.19
C LEU A 179 13.87 -54.55 51.44
N PRO A 180 14.37 -53.75 50.48
CA PRO A 180 15.75 -53.25 50.49
C PRO A 180 16.09 -52.37 51.70
N GLY A 181 15.11 -51.87 52.46
CA GLY A 181 15.32 -51.08 53.68
C GLY A 181 15.79 -49.64 53.43
N GLY A 182 16.25 -49.32 52.21
CA GLY A 182 16.64 -48.00 51.75
C GLY A 182 17.52 -48.04 50.50
N GLY A 183 18.03 -46.88 50.09
CA GLY A 183 19.02 -46.78 48.99
C GLY A 183 18.40 -46.81 47.60
N PHE A 184 19.20 -47.21 46.60
CA PHE A 184 18.79 -47.21 45.19
C PHE A 184 18.83 -48.64 44.63
N PRO A 185 17.87 -49.52 44.99
CA PRO A 185 17.85 -50.89 44.51
C PRO A 185 17.87 -50.95 42.99
N THR A 186 18.45 -52.03 42.47
CA THR A 186 18.54 -52.33 41.04
C THR A 186 17.98 -53.73 40.82
N ILE A 187 17.14 -53.89 39.82
CA ILE A 187 16.50 -55.16 39.44
C ILE A 187 16.77 -55.45 37.98
N THR A 188 16.70 -56.72 37.57
CA THR A 188 16.74 -57.10 36.16
C THR A 188 15.55 -57.98 35.85
N VAL A 189 14.73 -57.57 34.89
CA VAL A 189 13.52 -58.28 34.47
C VAL A 189 13.64 -58.74 33.02
N SER A 190 13.07 -59.89 32.72
CA SER A 190 13.08 -60.53 31.40
C SER A 190 11.66 -60.66 30.85
N GLU A 191 11.54 -60.69 29.52
CA GLU A 191 10.26 -60.89 28.84
C GLU A 191 9.54 -62.15 29.36
N GLY A 192 8.23 -62.03 29.58
CA GLY A 192 7.40 -63.13 30.10
C GLY A 192 7.44 -63.30 31.62
N GLN A 193 8.10 -62.40 32.36
CA GLN A 193 7.97 -62.26 33.81
C GLN A 193 6.90 -61.22 34.17
N ASP A 194 6.38 -61.28 35.40
CA ASP A 194 5.63 -60.16 35.97
C ASP A 194 6.51 -59.42 36.98
N PHE A 195 6.52 -58.09 36.91
CA PHE A 195 7.17 -57.21 37.88
C PHE A 195 6.12 -56.55 38.77
N LYS A 196 6.31 -56.62 40.08
CA LYS A 196 5.49 -55.93 41.08
C LYS A 196 6.36 -54.94 41.85
N SER A 197 5.91 -53.70 41.94
CA SER A 197 6.50 -52.68 42.80
C SER A 197 5.46 -52.02 43.68
N ASN A 198 5.77 -51.88 44.96
CA ASN A 198 4.91 -51.22 45.92
C ASN A 198 5.74 -50.29 46.80
N ARG A 199 5.39 -49.00 46.84
CA ARG A 199 6.05 -47.95 47.64
C ARG A 199 7.55 -47.78 47.38
N CYS A 200 8.03 -48.18 46.21
CA CYS A 200 9.43 -47.95 45.80
C CYS A 200 9.62 -46.68 44.97
N GLY A 201 8.54 -45.95 44.66
CA GLY A 201 8.58 -44.86 43.68
C GLY A 201 8.72 -45.40 42.26
N ASN A 202 9.33 -44.60 41.38
CA ASN A 202 9.56 -44.97 40.00
C ASN A 202 10.85 -45.78 39.84
N TRP A 203 10.88 -46.60 38.80
CA TRP A 203 12.03 -47.35 38.33
C TRP A 203 12.37 -46.89 36.93
N VAL A 204 13.65 -46.59 36.70
CA VAL A 204 14.16 -46.11 35.42
C VAL A 204 15.05 -47.19 34.81
N LEU A 205 14.74 -47.58 33.57
CA LEU A 205 15.57 -48.48 32.76
C LEU A 205 16.95 -47.85 32.56
N GLN A 206 18.01 -48.61 32.82
CA GLN A 206 19.42 -48.18 32.75
C GLN A 206 20.06 -48.41 31.39
#